data_AF-A0A813KLB2-F1
#
_entry.id   AF-A0A813KLB2-F1
#
_cell.length_a   1.000
_cell.length_b   1.000
_cell.length_c   1.000
_cell.angle_alpha   90.00
_cell.angle_beta   90.00
_cell.angle_gamma   90.00
#
_symmetry.space_group_name_H-M   'P 1'
#
loop_
_entity.id
_entity.type
_entity.pdbx_description
1 polymer ?
#
loop_
_entity_poly.entity_id
_entity_poly.type
_entity_poly.pdbx_seq_one_letter_code
_entity_poly.pdbx_strand_id
1 'polypeptide(L)'
;VDGNFVSTMFVFRDASYKHWREIDVEVTGRAPGAISTNILTADYQAKWKPSMQETDYPISYQHMNVRSEFHDYAFEWLPGVIRWFVDGKLVREKHNDRLKVPDKSAKIMMNLWIYRAMRPRVVFGGTHLENDRFPMQSEYDWFRFYKWDGDKQYPPADMSSKALTEDDMYLTSNNPCDGIPQLGEVLKYGQQLKPCVATCR
;
A
#
# COMPACT_ATOMS: atom_id res chain seq x y z
N VAL A 1 1.74 -12.29 -19.19
CA VAL A 1 2.11 -11.47 -20.37
C VAL A 1 2.92 -10.29 -19.88
N ASP A 2 3.94 -9.86 -20.62
CA ASP A 2 4.59 -8.58 -20.32
C ASP A 2 3.69 -7.47 -20.82
N GLY A 3 3.22 -6.63 -19.91
CA GLY A 3 2.07 -5.74 -20.08
C GLY A 3 2.26 -4.36 -19.44
N ASN A 4 1.18 -3.69 -19.07
CA ASN A 4 1.23 -2.45 -18.28
C ASN A 4 0.20 -2.43 -17.14
N PHE A 5 0.50 -3.21 -16.12
CA PHE A 5 -0.35 -3.40 -14.96
C PHE A 5 0.48 -3.56 -13.69
N VAL A 6 -0.17 -3.41 -12.55
CA VAL A 6 0.40 -3.69 -11.23
C VAL A 6 -0.62 -4.38 -10.35
N SER A 7 -0.22 -5.49 -9.72
CA SER A 7 -0.96 -6.18 -8.67
C SER A 7 -0.24 -5.93 -7.36
N THR A 8 -0.96 -5.54 -6.30
CA THR A 8 -0.32 -5.06 -5.08
C THR A 8 -0.83 -5.72 -3.80
N MET A 9 0.07 -5.80 -2.83
CA MET A 9 -0.27 -5.85 -1.42
C MET A 9 0.49 -4.70 -0.74
N PHE A 10 -0.22 -3.83 -0.04
CA PHE A 10 0.40 -2.66 0.58
C PHE A 10 -0.34 -2.25 1.84
N VAL A 11 0.31 -1.43 2.65
CA VAL A 11 -0.38 -0.64 3.69
C VAL A 11 -0.43 0.81 3.28
N PHE A 12 -1.54 1.48 3.59
CA PHE A 12 -1.71 2.91 3.35
C PHE A 12 -2.46 3.57 4.50
N ARG A 13 -1.96 4.71 4.96
CA ARG A 13 -2.62 5.55 5.97
C ARG A 13 -3.48 6.64 5.32
N ASP A 14 -2.85 7.70 4.83
CA ASP A 14 -3.54 8.90 4.34
C ASP A 14 -2.69 9.65 3.32
N ALA A 15 -3.24 10.72 2.74
CA ALA A 15 -2.55 11.55 1.78
C ALA A 15 -1.40 12.38 2.40
N SER A 16 -0.50 12.86 1.53
CA SER A 16 0.71 13.62 1.88
C SER A 16 0.50 14.81 2.81
N TYR A 17 -0.65 15.49 2.70
CA TYR A 17 -0.95 16.71 3.49
C TYR A 17 -1.45 16.42 4.90
N LYS A 18 -1.62 15.14 5.26
CA LYS A 18 -1.84 14.68 6.63
C LYS A 18 -0.64 13.84 7.07
N HIS A 19 -0.78 12.52 7.04
CA HIS A 19 0.20 11.55 7.52
C HIS A 19 0.33 10.40 6.52
N TRP A 20 1.05 10.62 5.42
CA TRP A 20 1.32 9.54 4.47
C TRP A 20 2.24 8.53 5.11
N ARG A 21 1.74 7.29 5.20
CA ARG A 21 2.48 6.10 5.57
C ARG A 21 2.10 5.02 4.57
N GLU A 22 3.06 4.54 3.82
CA GLU A 22 2.84 3.53 2.78
C GLU A 22 4.03 2.57 2.73
N ILE A 23 3.73 1.28 2.60
CA ILE A 23 4.70 0.20 2.43
C ILE A 23 4.10 -0.74 1.38
N ASP A 24 4.82 -0.96 0.29
CA ASP A 24 4.28 -1.66 -0.87
C ASP A 24 5.06 -2.92 -1.21
N VAL A 25 4.33 -3.92 -1.69
CA VAL A 25 4.79 -5.00 -2.56
C VAL A 25 3.99 -4.92 -3.85
N GLU A 26 4.67 -4.73 -4.98
CA GLU A 26 4.07 -4.44 -6.27
C GLU A 26 4.60 -5.40 -7.33
N VAL A 27 3.77 -6.37 -7.74
CA VAL A 27 4.05 -7.26 -8.86
C VAL A 27 3.69 -6.54 -10.15
N THR A 28 4.68 -6.28 -11.01
CA THR A 28 4.49 -5.46 -12.21
C THR A 28 4.40 -6.30 -13.48
N GLY A 29 3.67 -5.80 -14.47
CA GLY A 29 3.64 -6.36 -15.82
C GLY A 29 4.96 -6.25 -16.59
N ARG A 30 6.01 -5.65 -16.02
CA ARG A 30 7.28 -5.34 -16.69
C ARG A 30 8.07 -6.59 -17.11
N ALA A 31 8.10 -7.62 -16.27
CA ALA A 31 8.78 -8.89 -16.55
C ALA A 31 8.19 -10.00 -15.67
N PRO A 32 8.38 -11.30 -16.01
CA PRO A 32 7.88 -12.43 -15.23
C PRO A 32 8.22 -12.40 -13.75
N GLY A 33 9.44 -11.98 -13.40
CA GLY A 33 9.93 -11.94 -12.02
C GLY A 33 9.94 -10.55 -11.38
N ALA A 34 9.25 -9.55 -11.94
CA ALA A 34 9.40 -8.16 -11.54
C ALA A 34 8.54 -7.78 -10.32
N ILE A 35 9.17 -7.70 -9.14
CA ILE A 35 8.58 -7.24 -7.89
C ILE A 35 9.26 -5.95 -7.45
N SER A 36 8.49 -4.87 -7.28
CA SER A 36 8.92 -3.62 -6.67
C SER A 36 8.52 -3.59 -5.20
N THR A 37 9.39 -3.04 -4.36
CA THR A 37 9.05 -2.71 -2.97
C THR A 37 9.22 -1.22 -2.77
N ASN A 38 8.35 -0.62 -1.98
CA ASN A 38 8.34 0.83 -1.86
C ASN A 38 7.92 1.26 -0.45
N ILE A 39 8.32 2.48 -0.11
CA ILE A 39 7.98 3.14 1.14
C ILE A 39 7.72 4.60 0.84
N LEU A 40 6.59 5.12 1.33
CA LEU A 40 6.34 6.56 1.40
C LEU A 40 6.08 6.99 2.83
N THR A 41 6.70 8.10 3.21
CA THR A 41 6.49 8.74 4.50
C THR A 41 6.53 10.26 4.35
N ALA A 42 5.43 10.92 4.73
CA ALA A 42 5.30 12.37 4.65
C ALA A 42 4.34 12.90 5.72
N ASP A 43 4.63 14.10 6.23
CA ASP A 43 3.74 14.82 7.14
C ASP A 43 3.51 16.24 6.62
N TYR A 44 2.24 16.62 6.48
CA TYR A 44 1.79 17.96 6.11
C TYR A 44 2.40 18.51 4.81
N GLN A 45 2.54 17.66 3.80
CA GLN A 45 3.11 18.01 2.50
C GLN A 45 2.02 18.24 1.46
N ALA A 46 1.95 19.45 0.91
CA ALA A 46 0.96 19.79 -0.11
C ALA A 46 1.19 19.12 -1.47
N LYS A 47 2.42 18.66 -1.73
CA LYS A 47 2.82 18.01 -2.98
C LYS A 47 3.85 16.93 -2.69
N TRP A 48 3.83 15.89 -3.51
CA TRP A 48 4.87 14.86 -3.52
C TRP A 48 6.26 15.49 -3.78
N LYS A 49 7.28 14.94 -3.11
CA LYS A 49 8.69 15.22 -3.39
C LYS A 49 9.46 13.89 -3.35
N PRO A 50 10.54 13.74 -4.15
CA PRO A 50 11.36 12.52 -4.13
C PRO A 50 11.86 12.13 -2.73
N SER A 51 12.06 13.12 -1.86
CA SER A 51 12.54 12.87 -0.50
C SER A 51 11.57 12.07 0.37
N MET A 52 10.30 11.95 -0.02
CA MET A 52 9.24 11.27 0.75
C MET A 52 9.08 9.80 0.37
N GLN A 53 9.83 9.33 -0.63
CA GLN A 53 9.68 8.00 -1.20
C GLN A 53 11.04 7.31 -1.31
N GLU A 54 11.05 5.99 -1.14
CA GLU A 54 12.20 5.15 -1.47
C GLU A 54 11.75 3.84 -2.09
N THR A 55 11.85 3.79 -3.42
CA THR A 55 11.51 2.62 -4.21
C THR A 55 12.75 1.79 -4.48
N ASP A 56 12.66 0.49 -4.22
CA ASP A 56 13.59 -0.47 -4.79
C ASP A 56 12.97 -0.99 -6.09
N TYR A 57 13.51 -0.47 -7.21
CA TYR A 57 13.01 -0.78 -8.55
C TYR A 57 13.12 -2.27 -8.82
N PRO A 58 12.21 -2.83 -9.62
CA PRO A 58 11.82 -4.21 -9.45
C PRO A 58 13.02 -5.15 -9.46
N ILE A 59 13.19 -5.89 -8.37
CA ILE A 59 14.08 -7.05 -8.35
C ILE A 59 13.48 -7.99 -9.38
N SER A 60 14.17 -8.18 -10.50
CA SER A 60 13.77 -9.17 -11.49
C SER A 60 14.35 -10.51 -11.05
N TYR A 61 13.53 -11.34 -10.42
CA TYR A 61 13.89 -12.72 -10.16
C TYR A 61 13.99 -13.44 -11.50
N GLN A 62 15.21 -13.53 -12.04
CA GLN A 62 15.46 -14.09 -13.37
C GLN A 62 15.00 -15.55 -13.52
N HIS A 63 14.80 -16.25 -12.40
CA HIS A 63 14.44 -17.67 -12.34
C HIS A 63 13.04 -17.93 -11.77
N MET A 64 12.20 -16.90 -11.63
CA MET A 64 10.86 -17.03 -11.05
C MET A 64 9.85 -16.24 -11.89
N ASN A 65 8.66 -16.79 -12.09
CA ASN A 65 7.55 -16.08 -12.69
C ASN A 65 6.47 -15.81 -11.64
N VAL A 66 6.56 -14.64 -11.02
CA VAL A 66 5.74 -14.19 -9.90
C VAL A 66 4.28 -13.88 -10.28
N ARG A 67 3.93 -14.10 -11.56
CA ARG A 67 2.61 -13.84 -12.15
C ARG A 67 1.90 -15.10 -12.64
N SER A 68 2.56 -16.26 -12.64
CA SER A 68 1.95 -17.53 -13.09
C SER A 68 1.68 -18.52 -11.96
N GLU A 69 2.22 -18.28 -10.77
CA GLU A 69 2.10 -19.14 -9.60
C GLU A 69 1.77 -18.29 -8.37
N PHE A 70 1.19 -18.91 -7.36
CA PHE A 70 1.04 -18.27 -6.04
C PHE A 70 2.39 -18.19 -5.36
N HIS A 71 2.67 -17.03 -4.76
CA HIS A 71 3.86 -16.77 -3.96
C HIS A 71 3.47 -16.11 -2.65
N ASP A 72 4.27 -16.38 -1.62
CA ASP A 72 4.06 -15.79 -0.31
C ASP A 72 4.81 -14.46 -0.22
N TYR A 73 4.07 -13.35 -0.33
CA TYR A 73 4.60 -12.02 -0.12
C TYR A 73 4.36 -11.59 1.33
N ALA A 74 5.40 -11.10 1.99
CA ALA A 74 5.26 -10.56 3.33
C ALA A 74 6.14 -9.32 3.51
N PHE A 75 5.74 -8.47 4.45
CA PHE A 75 6.68 -7.58 5.09
C PHE A 75 6.48 -7.62 6.61
N GLU A 76 7.59 -7.56 7.33
CA GLU A 76 7.62 -7.32 8.76
C GLU A 76 7.84 -5.82 8.97
N TRP A 77 6.95 -5.18 9.73
CA TRP A 77 7.02 -3.76 10.05
C TRP A 77 7.15 -3.57 11.56
N LEU A 78 8.33 -3.15 11.98
CA LEU A 78 8.69 -2.90 13.38
C LEU A 78 9.14 -1.44 13.56
N PRO A 79 9.25 -0.94 14.80
CA PRO A 79 9.82 0.38 15.03
C PRO A 79 11.23 0.51 14.45
N GLY A 80 11.34 1.34 13.42
CA GLY A 80 12.61 1.69 12.79
C GLY A 80 13.18 0.66 11.81
N VAL A 81 12.47 -0.43 11.52
CA VAL A 81 12.88 -1.40 10.49
C VAL A 81 11.68 -1.99 9.74
N ILE A 82 11.83 -2.17 8.43
CA ILE A 82 10.95 -2.98 7.59
C ILE A 82 11.79 -4.04 6.88
N ARG A 83 11.26 -5.27 6.83
CA ARG A 83 11.84 -6.38 6.08
C ARG A 83 10.82 -6.91 5.11
N TRP A 84 11.16 -7.05 3.85
CA TRP A 84 10.29 -7.66 2.83
C TRP A 84 10.76 -9.08 2.54
N PHE A 85 9.79 -9.96 2.31
CA PHE A 85 10.03 -11.36 2.03
C PHE A 85 9.23 -11.82 0.79
N VAL A 86 9.83 -12.73 0.03
CA VAL A 86 9.18 -13.47 -1.05
C VAL A 86 9.48 -14.95 -0.82
N ASP A 87 8.45 -15.77 -0.68
CA ASP A 87 8.53 -17.20 -0.34
C ASP A 87 9.41 -17.45 0.90
N GLY A 88 9.23 -16.61 1.93
CA GLY A 88 9.96 -16.66 3.20
C GLY A 88 11.42 -16.20 3.15
N LYS A 89 11.96 -15.81 1.98
CA LYS A 89 13.33 -15.31 1.84
C LYS A 89 13.35 -13.79 1.98
N LEU A 90 14.25 -13.25 2.79
CA LEU A 90 14.46 -11.80 2.92
C LEU A 90 14.98 -11.22 1.61
N VAL A 91 14.30 -10.21 1.08
CA VAL A 91 14.63 -9.58 -0.23
C VAL A 91 15.06 -8.13 -0.09
N ARG A 92 14.56 -7.44 0.94
CA ARG A 92 14.95 -6.07 1.27
C ARG A 92 14.83 -5.85 2.77
N GLU A 93 15.75 -5.08 3.32
CA GLU A 93 15.67 -4.56 4.68
C GLU A 93 15.88 -3.04 4.63
N LYS A 94 15.01 -2.29 5.32
CA LYS A 94 15.06 -0.83 5.41
C LYS A 94 15.07 -0.43 6.88
N HIS A 95 16.13 0.26 7.31
CA HIS A 95 16.20 0.87 8.64
C HIS A 95 15.80 2.35 8.59
N ASN A 96 15.59 2.98 9.73
CA ASN A 96 15.53 4.44 9.80
C ASN A 96 16.82 5.08 9.28
N ASP A 97 16.71 5.96 8.29
CA ASP A 97 17.80 6.78 7.77
C ASP A 97 17.26 8.15 7.32
N ARG A 98 17.62 8.61 6.12
CA ARG A 98 17.03 9.77 5.44
C ARG A 98 15.51 9.69 5.36
N LEU A 99 14.94 8.55 5.00
CA LEU A 99 13.49 8.34 5.02
C LEU A 99 13.15 7.45 6.22
N LYS A 100 12.32 7.98 7.11
CA LYS A 100 11.88 7.26 8.30
C LYS A 100 10.94 6.13 7.92
N VAL A 101 11.07 5.01 8.63
CA VAL A 101 10.07 3.94 8.64
C VAL A 101 8.77 4.50 9.19
N PRO A 102 7.61 4.18 8.57
CA PRO A 102 6.30 4.50 9.08
C PRO A 102 6.11 4.20 10.56
N ASP A 103 5.49 5.16 11.25
CA ASP A 103 5.34 5.19 12.71
C ASP A 103 3.89 5.34 13.16
N LYS A 104 2.93 5.27 12.22
CA LYS A 104 1.50 5.38 12.49
C LYS A 104 0.76 4.25 11.80
N SER A 105 -0.35 3.80 12.39
CA SER A 105 -1.18 2.71 11.87
C SER A 105 -1.61 2.95 10.41
N ALA A 106 -1.89 1.88 9.68
CA ALA A 106 -2.28 1.97 8.28
C ALA A 106 -3.23 0.83 7.94
N LYS A 107 -4.01 0.99 6.88
CA LYS A 107 -4.90 -0.06 6.38
C LYS A 107 -4.14 -0.97 5.43
N ILE A 108 -4.39 -2.26 5.54
CA ILE A 108 -3.91 -3.24 4.57
C ILE A 108 -4.85 -3.20 3.38
N MET A 109 -4.26 -3.12 2.19
CA MET A 109 -4.98 -2.95 0.93
C MET A 109 -4.38 -3.86 -0.13
N MET A 110 -5.24 -4.26 -1.06
CA MET A 110 -4.88 -5.06 -2.23
C MET A 110 -5.60 -4.45 -3.42
N ASN A 111 -4.92 -4.35 -4.56
CA ASN A 111 -5.53 -3.82 -5.77
C ASN A 111 -4.88 -4.39 -7.04
N LEU A 112 -5.57 -4.19 -8.15
CA LEU A 112 -5.06 -4.39 -9.49
C LEU A 112 -5.31 -3.10 -10.27
N TRP A 113 -4.25 -2.49 -10.79
CA TRP A 113 -4.35 -1.33 -11.67
C TRP A 113 -3.79 -1.66 -13.04
N ILE A 114 -4.38 -1.03 -14.04
CA ILE A 114 -3.91 -1.05 -15.42
C ILE A 114 -3.69 0.41 -15.80
N TYR A 115 -2.48 0.74 -16.23
CA TYR A 115 -2.15 2.13 -16.52
C TYR A 115 -2.66 2.52 -17.90
N ARG A 116 -3.30 3.70 -17.99
CA ARG A 116 -3.59 4.29 -19.31
C ARG A 116 -2.28 4.81 -19.92
N ALA A 117 -2.10 4.59 -21.22
CA ALA A 117 -0.96 5.11 -21.97
C ALA A 117 -0.91 6.66 -21.94
N MET A 118 -0.21 7.25 -20.96
CA MET A 118 0.12 8.68 -20.97
C MET A 118 1.63 8.87 -20.83
N ARG A 119 2.29 9.07 -21.97
CA ARG A 119 3.61 9.72 -21.97
C ARG A 119 3.45 11.15 -21.42
N PRO A 120 4.34 11.66 -20.56
CA PRO A 120 5.67 11.12 -20.24
C PRO A 120 5.76 10.39 -18.88
N ARG A 121 4.64 10.07 -18.21
CA ARG A 121 4.67 9.54 -16.84
C ARG A 121 4.51 8.02 -16.77
N VAL A 122 5.69 7.42 -16.91
CA VAL A 122 6.24 6.24 -16.24
C VAL A 122 5.71 4.85 -16.60
N VAL A 123 6.66 4.08 -17.11
CA VAL A 123 6.68 2.68 -17.55
C VAL A 123 6.71 1.71 -16.34
N PHE A 124 6.02 2.05 -15.25
CA PHE A 124 6.16 1.30 -14.00
C PHE A 124 5.52 -0.10 -14.12
N GLY A 125 4.28 -0.16 -14.58
CA GLY A 125 3.61 -1.43 -14.88
C GLY A 125 4.21 -2.19 -16.07
N GLY A 126 5.05 -1.54 -16.88
CA GLY A 126 5.70 -2.10 -18.08
C GLY A 126 5.41 -1.29 -19.35
N THR A 127 6.15 -1.56 -20.43
CA THR A 127 6.05 -0.82 -21.71
C THR A 127 4.97 -1.35 -22.65
N HIS A 128 4.51 -2.59 -22.45
CA HIS A 128 3.84 -3.37 -23.48
C HIS A 128 2.31 -3.41 -23.29
N LEU A 129 1.67 -2.25 -23.21
CA LEU A 129 0.22 -2.16 -22.97
C LEU A 129 -0.62 -2.92 -24.02
N GLU A 130 -0.12 -3.06 -25.24
CA GLU A 130 -0.74 -3.81 -26.34
C GLU A 130 -0.87 -5.33 -26.05
N ASN A 131 -0.07 -5.82 -25.11
CA ASN A 131 -0.07 -7.21 -24.70
C ASN A 131 -1.06 -7.51 -23.56
N ASP A 132 -1.65 -6.48 -22.94
CA ASP A 132 -2.68 -6.69 -21.91
C ASP A 132 -3.86 -7.49 -22.51
N ARG A 133 -4.38 -8.44 -21.73
CA ARG A 133 -5.46 -9.36 -22.15
C ARG A 133 -6.58 -9.32 -21.12
N PHE A 134 -7.76 -8.87 -21.57
CA PHE A 134 -8.92 -8.69 -20.70
C PHE A 134 -9.89 -9.88 -20.79
N PRO A 135 -10.59 -10.24 -19.69
CA PRO A 135 -10.46 -9.66 -18.35
C PRO A 135 -9.11 -10.01 -17.69
N MET A 136 -8.54 -9.06 -16.94
CA MET A 136 -7.37 -9.28 -16.10
C MET A 136 -7.81 -9.52 -14.66
N GLN A 137 -7.14 -10.44 -13.98
CA GLN A 137 -7.46 -10.83 -12.61
C GLN A 137 -6.20 -10.85 -11.76
N SER A 138 -6.38 -10.56 -10.47
CA SER A 138 -5.40 -10.72 -9.42
C SER A 138 -6.07 -11.55 -8.33
N GLU A 139 -5.45 -12.67 -7.97
CA GLU A 139 -5.99 -13.66 -7.06
C GLU A 139 -5.18 -13.68 -5.76
N TYR A 140 -5.88 -13.71 -4.63
CA TYR A 140 -5.30 -13.79 -3.30
C TYR A 140 -5.92 -15.00 -2.61
N ASP A 141 -5.14 -16.06 -2.42
CA ASP A 141 -5.64 -17.32 -1.83
C ASP A 141 -5.92 -17.17 -0.34
N TRP A 142 -4.99 -16.54 0.39
CA TRP A 142 -5.14 -16.25 1.81
C TRP A 142 -4.43 -14.96 2.21
N PHE A 143 -4.79 -14.46 3.38
CA PHE A 143 -4.14 -13.33 4.02
C PHE A 143 -3.93 -13.63 5.51
N ARG A 144 -2.77 -13.21 6.04
CA ARG A 144 -2.47 -13.30 7.47
C ARG A 144 -1.95 -11.97 7.99
N PHE A 145 -2.43 -11.59 9.16
CA PHE A 145 -1.96 -10.44 9.92
C PHE A 145 -1.46 -10.90 11.29
N TYR A 146 -0.31 -10.37 11.68
CA TYR A 146 0.27 -10.62 13.00
C TYR A 146 0.49 -9.28 13.68
N LYS A 147 -0.10 -9.13 14.86
CA LYS A 147 0.20 -7.98 15.73
C LYS A 147 1.61 -8.15 16.28
N TRP A 148 2.41 -7.09 16.28
CA TRP A 148 3.67 -7.09 16.98
C TRP A 148 3.45 -7.12 18.49
N ASP A 149 4.05 -8.08 19.19
CA ASP A 149 3.90 -8.26 20.64
C ASP A 149 4.36 -7.05 21.46
N GLY A 150 5.26 -6.22 20.92
CA GLY A 150 5.71 -4.99 21.55
C GLY A 150 4.70 -3.84 21.47
N ASP A 151 3.73 -3.90 20.55
CA ASP A 151 2.67 -2.90 20.44
C ASP A 151 1.60 -3.18 21.51
N LYS A 152 1.34 -2.20 22.37
CA LYS A 152 0.34 -2.31 23.46
C LYS A 152 -0.99 -1.62 23.15
N GLN A 153 -1.11 -0.98 22.01
CA GLN A 153 -2.20 -0.05 21.69
C GLN A 153 -3.17 -0.61 20.66
N TYR A 154 -2.68 -1.22 19.56
CA TYR A 154 -3.56 -1.62 18.45
C TYR A 154 -3.06 -2.87 17.67
N PRO A 155 -3.95 -3.77 17.19
CA PRO A 155 -5.36 -3.83 17.56
C PRO A 155 -5.56 -4.23 19.03
N PRO A 156 -6.64 -3.77 19.69
CA PRO A 156 -7.00 -4.25 21.03
C PRO A 156 -7.41 -5.73 20.96
N ALA A 157 -7.35 -6.43 22.10
CA ALA A 157 -7.63 -7.86 22.16
C ALA A 157 -9.06 -8.23 21.70
N ASP A 158 -10.02 -7.32 21.87
CA ASP A 158 -11.41 -7.51 21.41
C ASP A 158 -11.63 -7.08 19.95
N MET A 159 -10.57 -6.65 19.26
CA MET A 159 -10.59 -6.12 17.89
C MET A 159 -11.61 -4.98 17.68
N SER A 160 -12.04 -4.32 18.75
CA SER A 160 -12.99 -3.21 18.68
C SER A 160 -12.33 -1.89 18.27
N SER A 161 -13.14 -0.91 17.88
CA SER A 161 -12.69 0.46 17.62
C SER A 161 -12.39 1.27 18.88
N LYS A 162 -12.61 0.72 20.09
CA LYS A 162 -12.49 1.46 21.36
C LYS A 162 -11.08 1.96 21.66
N ALA A 163 -10.06 1.27 21.15
CA ALA A 163 -8.66 1.64 21.33
C ALA A 163 -8.13 2.52 20.20
N LEU A 164 -8.95 2.84 19.19
CA LEU A 164 -8.53 3.75 18.12
C LEU A 164 -8.39 5.16 18.68
N THR A 165 -7.29 5.81 18.32
CA THR A 165 -7.13 7.24 18.55
C THR A 165 -8.12 8.04 17.68
N GLU A 166 -8.35 9.32 17.99
CA GLU A 166 -9.18 10.18 17.14
C GLU A 166 -8.67 10.24 15.68
N ASP A 167 -7.34 10.22 15.50
CA ASP A 167 -6.69 10.20 14.18
C ASP A 167 -6.96 8.88 13.45
N ASP A 168 -6.90 7.74 14.13
CA ASP A 168 -7.21 6.44 13.53
C ASP A 168 -8.71 6.26 13.26
N MET A 169 -9.58 6.84 14.09
CA MET A 169 -11.02 6.88 13.89
C MET A 169 -11.39 7.57 12.57
N TYR A 170 -10.69 8.67 12.23
CA TYR A 170 -10.87 9.31 10.93
C TYR A 170 -10.53 8.35 9.78
N LEU A 171 -9.43 7.60 9.88
CA LEU A 171 -9.01 6.69 8.82
C LEU A 171 -10.01 5.57 8.58
N THR A 172 -10.54 4.96 9.64
CA THR A 172 -11.47 3.84 9.51
C THR A 172 -12.85 4.24 8.97
N SER A 173 -13.17 5.55 8.92
CA SER A 173 -14.44 6.06 8.39
C SER A 173 -14.77 5.66 6.95
N ASN A 174 -13.78 5.27 6.13
CA ASN A 174 -14.01 4.82 4.76
C ASN A 174 -14.65 3.42 4.64
N ASN A 175 -14.89 2.71 5.75
CA ASN A 175 -15.64 1.45 5.74
C ASN A 175 -17.08 1.71 6.21
N PRO A 176 -18.08 1.64 5.32
CA PRO A 176 -19.46 1.96 5.67
C PRO A 176 -20.11 0.97 6.65
N CYS A 177 -19.49 -0.20 6.87
CA CYS A 177 -20.00 -1.23 7.77
C CYS A 177 -19.62 -1.01 9.25
N ASP A 178 -18.68 -0.11 9.55
CA ASP A 178 -18.17 0.07 10.92
C ASP A 178 -19.06 0.98 11.78
N GLY A 179 -20.14 1.54 11.22
CA GLY A 179 -21.02 2.49 11.91
C GLY A 179 -20.35 3.85 12.19
N ILE A 180 -19.17 4.09 11.63
CA ILE A 180 -18.40 5.32 11.78
C ILE A 180 -18.88 6.32 10.73
N PRO A 181 -19.17 7.59 11.11
CA PRO A 181 -19.58 8.60 10.15
C PRO A 181 -18.54 8.78 9.04
N GLN A 182 -18.98 8.67 7.78
CA GLN A 182 -18.18 9.01 6.62
C GLN A 182 -18.06 10.54 6.56
N LEU A 183 -16.85 11.07 6.77
CA LEU A 183 -16.59 12.51 6.83
C LEU A 183 -15.79 12.95 5.60
N GLY A 184 -16.25 14.03 4.96
CA GLY A 184 -15.51 14.64 3.86
C GLY A 184 -14.39 15.54 4.38
N GLU A 185 -13.43 15.86 3.51
CA GLU A 185 -12.33 16.75 3.88
C GLU A 185 -12.77 18.19 4.06
N VAL A 186 -12.15 18.86 5.04
CA VAL A 186 -12.19 20.32 5.15
C VAL A 186 -11.05 20.88 4.32
N LEU A 187 -11.37 21.59 3.23
CA LEU A 187 -10.35 22.25 2.41
C LEU A 187 -9.66 23.36 3.20
N LYS A 188 -8.48 23.79 2.70
CA LYS A 188 -7.65 24.91 3.18
C LYS A 188 -8.40 26.26 3.35
N TYR A 189 -9.67 26.34 2.97
CA TYR A 189 -10.53 27.53 3.05
C TYR A 189 -11.82 27.32 3.88
N GLY A 190 -11.88 26.28 4.71
CA GLY A 190 -13.00 26.08 5.64
C GLY A 190 -14.29 25.55 5.02
N GLN A 191 -14.30 25.22 3.72
CA GLN A 191 -15.41 24.48 3.11
C GLN A 191 -15.22 22.99 3.34
N GLN A 192 -16.20 22.38 4.01
CA GLN A 192 -16.30 20.93 4.14
C GLN A 192 -16.90 20.37 2.85
N LEU A 193 -16.14 19.53 2.15
CA LEU A 193 -16.67 18.80 1.00
C LEU A 193 -17.64 17.73 1.49
N LYS A 194 -18.73 17.52 0.73
CA LYS A 194 -19.59 16.37 1.00
C LYS A 194 -18.80 15.10 0.67
N PRO A 195 -18.71 14.13 1.60
CA PRO A 195 -18.05 12.86 1.31
C PRO A 195 -18.85 12.09 0.27
N CYS A 196 -18.15 11.26 -0.51
CA CYS A 196 -18.79 10.15 -1.20
C CYS A 196 -19.28 9.16 -0.13
N VAL A 197 -20.59 8.87 -0.11
CA VAL A 197 -21.17 7.97 0.88
C VAL A 197 -21.34 6.58 0.28
N ALA A 198 -20.58 5.61 0.81
CA ALA A 198 -20.77 4.19 0.57
C ALA A 198 -21.85 3.63 1.51
N THR A 199 -22.49 2.55 1.10
CA THR A 199 -23.47 1.81 1.93
C THR A 199 -22.93 0.42 2.24
N CYS A 200 -23.12 -0.04 3.47
CA CYS A 200 -22.94 -1.45 3.82
C CYS A 200 -24.22 -2.20 3.39
N ARG A 201 -24.07 -3.31 2.68
CA ARG A 201 -25.19 -4.17 2.26
C ARG A 201 -25.03 -5.55 2.83
#